data_AF-A0A2S1Q836-F1
#
_entry.id   AF-A0A2S1Q836-F1
#
_cell.length_a   1.000
_cell.length_b   1.000
_cell.length_c   1.000
_cell.angle_alpha   90.00
_cell.angle_beta   90.00
_cell.angle_gamma   90.00
#
_symmetry.space_group_name_H-M   'P 1'
#
loop_
_entity.id
_entity.type
_entity.pdbx_description
1 polymer ?
#
loop_
_entity_poly.entity_id
_entity_poly.type
_entity_poly.pdbx_seq_one_letter_code
_entity_poly.pdbx_strand_id
1 'polypeptide(L)'
;MDNTLLLIIVGSLGILVGGLLGFYIANLKKKGQLISLQERLHNEQEKVVEGKTAFAKAQQETTSLRQESSNQLHALRAESDKQIAYIREEKDQFQNELTARNVAYENLKLRMDEKTNELEQLQEKFTKDFEIIASKILDEKSNKFTLQNQKNIDSILKPLQEKIEKFELKVESTNKEAIHRSSALHEQIKGLTALNEQMTKEANNLTKALKGDSKMQGNWGELVLERVLEKSGLEKDREYFIQQSFTTDEGNRVLPDVVIHLPDNKKMIVDSKVSLRAYERFVNEEELHLRDAHLKDHVAALKRHIQQLSDKNYHDLYQIESPDFVLLFIPIEPAFAVAINYDNQLYNQTFEKNIVIVTPSTLLATLRTIDSMWNNEKQQQNALEIAKQAGGLYDKFHGLVTDLTAVGKKMDDAKTGYSAAMNKLVEGNGNLITRVEKLKKMGAKAKKQLPENIVNRAIASDDDITLIE
;
A
#
# COMPACT_ATOMS: atom_id res chain seq x y z
N MET A 1 -131.20 10.47 -93.79
CA MET A 1 -130.46 9.35 -93.14
C MET A 1 -129.07 9.88 -92.79
N ASP A 2 -128.96 10.70 -91.74
CA ASP A 2 -128.03 11.85 -91.76
C ASP A 2 -127.41 12.22 -90.39
N ASN A 3 -127.10 11.27 -89.49
CA ASN A 3 -126.46 11.64 -88.22
C ASN A 3 -125.52 10.56 -87.64
N THR A 4 -125.71 9.30 -88.01
CA THR A 4 -124.90 8.17 -87.52
C THR A 4 -123.51 8.09 -88.18
N LEU A 5 -123.39 8.45 -89.47
CA LEU A 5 -122.10 8.39 -90.19
C LEU A 5 -121.12 9.49 -89.71
N LEU A 6 -121.63 10.68 -89.39
CA LEU A 6 -120.83 11.83 -88.93
C LEU A 6 -120.26 11.60 -87.51
N LEU A 7 -121.04 10.96 -86.62
CA LEU A 7 -120.58 10.57 -85.28
C LEU A 7 -119.47 9.51 -85.31
N ILE A 8 -119.49 8.58 -86.27
CA ILE A 8 -118.43 7.57 -86.43
C ILE A 8 -117.12 8.21 -86.93
N ILE A 9 -117.20 9.17 -87.86
CA ILE A 9 -116.02 9.91 -88.34
C ILE A 9 -115.41 10.79 -87.24
N VAL A 10 -116.23 11.52 -86.46
CA VAL A 10 -115.72 12.34 -85.35
C VAL A 10 -115.14 11.47 -84.22
N GLY A 11 -115.77 10.33 -83.91
CA GLY A 11 -115.27 9.38 -82.92
C GLY A 11 -113.93 8.75 -83.33
N SER A 12 -113.79 8.35 -84.60
CA SER A 12 -112.53 7.81 -85.13
C SER A 12 -111.41 8.86 -85.18
N LEU A 13 -111.72 10.12 -85.55
CA LEU A 13 -110.74 11.22 -85.51
C LEU A 13 -110.28 11.51 -84.07
N GLY A 14 -111.19 11.47 -83.10
CA GLY A 14 -110.88 11.63 -81.68
C GLY A 14 -109.97 10.54 -81.12
N ILE A 15 -110.18 9.28 -81.51
CA ILE A 15 -109.31 8.16 -81.15
C ILE A 15 -107.92 8.32 -81.80
N LEU A 16 -107.85 8.79 -83.05
CA LEU A 16 -106.60 8.98 -83.77
C LEU A 16 -105.77 10.12 -83.17
N VAL A 17 -106.41 11.25 -82.84
CA VAL A 17 -105.77 12.39 -82.16
C VAL A 17 -105.38 12.03 -80.73
N GLY A 18 -106.23 11.32 -79.99
CA GLY A 18 -105.92 10.81 -78.65
C GLY A 18 -104.75 9.81 -78.65
N GLY A 19 -104.68 8.95 -79.68
CA GLY A 19 -103.57 8.03 -79.91
C GLY A 19 -102.26 8.77 -80.24
N LEU A 20 -102.30 9.79 -81.09
CA LEU A 20 -101.13 10.61 -81.44
C LEU A 20 -100.64 11.45 -80.25
N LEU A 21 -101.55 12.07 -79.49
CA LEU A 21 -101.20 12.82 -78.27
C LEU A 21 -100.66 11.88 -77.19
N GLY A 22 -101.28 10.72 -76.99
CA GLY A 22 -100.80 9.68 -76.08
C GLY A 22 -99.40 9.19 -76.46
N PHE A 23 -99.15 8.96 -77.75
CA PHE A 23 -97.84 8.58 -78.28
C PHE A 23 -96.80 9.69 -78.09
N TYR A 24 -97.16 10.95 -78.32
CA TYR A 24 -96.28 12.10 -78.15
C TYR A 24 -95.90 12.33 -76.68
N ILE A 25 -96.87 12.27 -75.76
CA ILE A 25 -96.64 12.37 -74.31
C ILE A 25 -95.80 11.17 -73.81
N ALA A 26 -96.06 9.96 -74.31
CA ALA A 26 -95.24 8.79 -73.99
C ALA A 26 -93.79 8.95 -74.47
N ASN A 27 -93.57 9.53 -75.66
CA ASN A 27 -92.22 9.82 -76.17
C ASN A 27 -91.51 10.92 -75.37
N LEU A 28 -92.22 11.97 -74.93
CA LEU A 28 -91.67 12.99 -74.04
C LEU A 28 -91.29 12.41 -72.68
N LYS A 29 -92.13 11.55 -72.11
CA LYS A 29 -91.84 10.87 -70.84
C LYS A 29 -90.65 9.92 -70.95
N LYS A 30 -90.53 9.18 -72.06
CA LYS A 30 -89.34 8.36 -72.36
C LYS A 30 -88.08 9.22 -72.51
N LYS A 31 -88.16 10.37 -73.18
CA LYS A 31 -87.03 11.29 -73.36
C LYS A 31 -86.58 11.91 -72.03
N GLY A 32 -87.52 12.29 -71.15
CA GLY A 32 -87.22 12.75 -69.79
C GLY A 32 -86.63 11.65 -68.90
N GLN A 33 -87.11 10.41 -69.03
CA GLN A 33 -86.51 9.26 -68.35
C GLN A 33 -85.09 8.96 -68.87
N LEU A 34 -84.85 9.09 -70.18
CA LEU A 34 -83.51 8.92 -70.77
C LEU A 34 -82.53 9.99 -70.28
N ILE A 35 -82.94 11.26 -70.23
CA ILE A 35 -82.08 12.36 -69.74
C ILE A 35 -81.75 12.15 -68.27
N SER A 36 -82.74 11.85 -67.42
CA SER A 36 -82.49 11.59 -66.00
C SER A 36 -81.67 10.32 -65.75
N LEU A 37 -81.81 9.30 -66.60
CA LEU A 37 -80.96 8.11 -66.55
C LEU A 37 -79.52 8.41 -67.00
N GLN A 38 -79.35 9.27 -68.01
CA GLN A 38 -78.05 9.70 -68.51
C GLN A 38 -77.32 10.60 -67.50
N GLU A 39 -78.05 11.46 -66.79
CA GLU A 39 -77.53 12.28 -65.69
C GLU A 39 -77.11 11.43 -64.49
N ARG A 40 -77.92 10.41 -64.11
CA ARG A 40 -77.53 9.43 -63.09
C ARG A 40 -76.29 8.64 -63.51
N LEU A 41 -76.21 8.23 -64.77
CA LEU A 41 -75.05 7.51 -65.30
C LEU A 41 -73.79 8.38 -65.28
N HIS A 42 -73.92 9.67 -65.59
CA HIS A 42 -72.81 10.62 -65.51
C HIS A 42 -72.34 10.83 -64.06
N ASN A 43 -73.26 11.04 -63.12
CA ASN A 43 -72.92 11.18 -61.70
C ASN A 43 -72.27 9.92 -61.12
N GLU A 44 -72.73 8.73 -61.52
CA GLU A 44 -72.10 7.47 -61.11
C GLU A 44 -70.72 7.29 -61.76
N GLN A 45 -70.52 7.71 -63.01
CA GLN A 45 -69.20 7.73 -63.64
C GLN A 45 -68.24 8.68 -62.94
N GLU A 46 -68.69 9.87 -62.55
CA GLU A 46 -67.89 10.85 -61.82
C GLU A 46 -67.45 10.31 -60.45
N LYS A 47 -68.38 9.73 -59.67
CA LYS A 47 -68.04 9.04 -58.40
C LYS A 47 -67.04 7.90 -58.58
N VAL A 48 -67.14 7.14 -59.67
CA VAL A 48 -66.19 6.06 -59.98
C VAL A 48 -64.81 6.62 -60.31
N VAL A 49 -64.73 7.74 -61.03
CA VAL A 49 -63.47 8.42 -61.32
C VAL A 49 -62.85 8.98 -60.04
N GLU A 50 -63.63 9.69 -59.21
CA GLU A 50 -63.19 10.19 -57.91
C GLU A 50 -62.69 9.04 -57.02
N GLY A 51 -63.45 7.94 -56.90
CA GLY A 51 -63.05 6.75 -56.15
C GLY A 51 -61.75 6.12 -56.67
N LYS A 52 -61.56 6.04 -57.99
CA LYS A 52 -60.30 5.56 -58.60
C LYS A 52 -59.12 6.47 -58.28
N THR A 53 -59.31 7.79 -58.32
CA THR A 53 -58.24 8.74 -57.99
C THR A 53 -57.87 8.70 -56.51
N ALA A 54 -58.85 8.62 -55.62
CA ALA A 54 -58.63 8.45 -54.19
C ALA A 54 -57.91 7.13 -53.88
N PHE A 55 -58.30 6.04 -54.54
CA PHE A 55 -57.62 4.74 -54.42
C PHE A 55 -56.18 4.79 -54.91
N ALA A 56 -55.92 5.41 -56.08
CA ALA A 56 -54.57 5.58 -56.62
C ALA A 56 -53.68 6.39 -55.66
N LYS A 57 -54.22 7.47 -55.06
CA LYS A 57 -53.50 8.28 -54.08
C LYS A 57 -53.19 7.50 -52.80
N ALA A 58 -54.17 6.78 -52.25
CA ALA A 58 -53.98 5.93 -51.07
C ALA A 58 -52.98 4.79 -51.32
N GLN A 59 -52.99 4.21 -52.52
CA GLN A 59 -52.04 3.18 -52.92
C GLN A 59 -50.62 3.73 -53.07
N GLN A 60 -50.47 4.93 -53.63
CA GLN A 60 -49.18 5.62 -53.72
C GLN A 60 -48.62 5.93 -52.32
N GLU A 61 -49.45 6.47 -51.43
CA GLU A 61 -49.06 6.79 -50.05
C GLU A 61 -48.68 5.53 -49.25
N THR A 62 -49.42 4.44 -49.42
CA THR A 62 -49.08 3.14 -48.82
C THR A 62 -47.74 2.62 -49.34
N THR A 63 -47.45 2.82 -50.63
CA THR A 63 -46.19 2.38 -51.23
C THR A 63 -45.02 3.22 -50.74
N SER A 64 -45.17 4.54 -50.62
CA SER A 64 -44.13 5.41 -50.04
C SER A 64 -43.87 5.10 -48.58
N LEU A 65 -44.91 4.87 -47.77
CA LEU A 65 -44.75 4.49 -46.36
C LEU A 65 -44.06 3.13 -46.21
N ARG A 66 -44.37 2.16 -47.07
CA ARG A 66 -43.67 0.86 -47.09
C ARG A 66 -42.21 1.02 -47.47
N GLN A 67 -41.90 1.85 -48.46
CA GLN A 67 -40.53 2.13 -48.87
C GLN A 67 -39.73 2.79 -47.74
N GLU A 68 -40.33 3.78 -47.07
CA GLU A 68 -39.71 4.48 -45.94
C GLU A 68 -39.46 3.54 -44.76
N SER A 69 -40.45 2.72 -44.39
CA SER A 69 -40.31 1.71 -43.34
C SER A 69 -39.23 0.67 -43.68
N SER A 70 -39.15 0.22 -44.94
CA SER A 70 -38.10 -0.68 -45.41
C SER A 70 -36.71 -0.04 -45.29
N ASN A 71 -36.57 1.23 -45.67
CA ASN A 71 -35.31 1.97 -45.56
C ASN A 71 -34.88 2.15 -44.10
N GLN A 72 -35.82 2.47 -43.21
CA GLN A 72 -35.57 2.57 -41.77
C GLN A 72 -35.10 1.23 -41.18
N LEU A 73 -35.75 0.11 -41.56
CA LEU A 73 -35.34 -1.23 -41.15
C LEU A 73 -33.93 -1.58 -41.64
N HIS A 74 -33.59 -1.23 -42.90
CA HIS A 74 -32.24 -1.44 -43.42
C HIS A 74 -31.19 -0.60 -42.69
N ALA A 75 -31.50 0.66 -42.38
CA ALA A 75 -30.61 1.53 -41.63
C ALA A 75 -30.37 1.00 -40.20
N LEU A 76 -31.44 0.60 -39.51
CA LEU A 76 -31.35 0.02 -38.17
C LEU A 76 -30.55 -1.29 -38.16
N ARG A 77 -30.74 -2.14 -39.17
CA ARG A 77 -29.98 -3.39 -39.31
C ARG A 77 -28.50 -3.12 -39.56
N ALA A 78 -28.18 -2.18 -40.44
CA ALA A 78 -26.79 -1.79 -40.69
C ALA A 78 -26.10 -1.24 -39.44
N GLU A 79 -26.82 -0.45 -38.62
CA GLU A 79 -26.30 0.05 -37.36
C GLU A 79 -26.10 -1.06 -36.33
N SER A 80 -27.05 -2.00 -36.22
CA SER A 80 -26.92 -3.17 -35.36
C SER A 80 -25.75 -4.07 -35.78
N ASP A 81 -25.54 -4.28 -37.08
CA ASP A 81 -24.41 -5.05 -37.61
C ASP A 81 -23.07 -4.39 -37.28
N LYS A 82 -22.98 -3.05 -37.31
CA LYS A 82 -21.80 -2.31 -36.86
C LYS A 82 -21.55 -2.47 -35.37
N GLN A 83 -22.58 -2.37 -34.54
CA GLN A 83 -22.44 -2.56 -33.08
C GLN A 83 -22.00 -3.99 -32.76
N ILE A 84 -22.54 -5.00 -33.44
CA ILE A 84 -22.13 -6.39 -33.27
C ILE A 84 -20.67 -6.58 -33.69
N ALA A 85 -20.23 -5.96 -34.79
CA ALA A 85 -18.83 -6.01 -35.22
C ALA A 85 -17.90 -5.37 -34.18
N TYR A 86 -18.25 -4.20 -33.66
CA TYR A 86 -17.50 -3.50 -32.62
C TYR A 86 -17.38 -4.34 -31.33
N ILE A 87 -18.50 -4.89 -30.84
CA ILE A 87 -18.51 -5.72 -29.63
C ILE A 87 -17.68 -7.00 -29.82
N ARG A 88 -17.67 -7.59 -31.03
CA ARG A 88 -16.82 -8.75 -31.32
C ARG A 88 -15.34 -8.39 -31.28
N GLU A 89 -14.97 -7.26 -31.86
CA GLU A 89 -13.58 -6.79 -31.83
C GLU A 89 -13.10 -6.51 -30.40
N GLU A 90 -13.93 -5.83 -29.60
CA GLU A 90 -13.63 -5.54 -28.19
C GLU A 90 -13.53 -6.82 -27.35
N LYS A 91 -14.43 -7.79 -27.59
CA LYS A 91 -14.35 -9.12 -26.95
C LYS A 91 -13.06 -9.84 -27.31
N ASP A 92 -12.67 -9.83 -28.58
CA ASP A 92 -11.44 -10.50 -29.03
C ASP A 92 -10.19 -9.83 -28.42
N GLN A 93 -10.19 -8.50 -28.28
CA GLN A 93 -9.13 -7.77 -27.57
C GLN A 93 -9.05 -8.18 -26.10
N PHE A 94 -10.16 -8.15 -25.37
CA PHE A 94 -10.18 -8.57 -23.96
C PHE A 94 -9.79 -10.04 -23.78
N GLN A 95 -10.20 -10.91 -24.70
CA GLN A 95 -9.85 -12.32 -24.64
C GLN A 95 -8.34 -12.54 -24.86
N ASN A 96 -7.72 -11.81 -25.79
CA ASN A 96 -6.28 -11.83 -25.99
C ASN A 96 -5.52 -11.29 -24.77
N GLU A 97 -5.99 -10.19 -24.16
CA GLU A 97 -5.40 -9.64 -22.94
C GLU A 97 -5.51 -10.62 -21.76
N LEU A 98 -6.66 -11.26 -21.59
CA LEU A 98 -6.89 -12.27 -20.55
C LEU A 98 -5.95 -13.47 -20.73
N THR A 99 -5.78 -13.96 -21.97
CA THR A 99 -4.83 -15.03 -22.27
C THR A 99 -3.40 -14.61 -21.96
N ALA A 100 -2.97 -13.42 -22.36
CA ALA A 100 -1.64 -12.90 -22.05
C ALA A 100 -1.40 -12.77 -20.53
N ARG A 101 -2.41 -12.27 -19.79
CA ARG A 101 -2.36 -12.14 -18.33
C ARG A 101 -2.26 -13.50 -17.63
N ASN A 102 -3.03 -14.49 -18.08
CA ASN A 102 -3.00 -15.85 -17.53
C ASN A 102 -1.64 -16.52 -17.75
N VAL A 103 -1.07 -16.39 -18.95
CA VAL A 103 0.27 -16.91 -19.26
C VAL A 103 1.34 -16.21 -18.41
N ALA A 104 1.24 -14.89 -18.21
CA ALA A 104 2.14 -14.16 -17.32
C ALA A 104 2.02 -14.64 -15.86
N TYR A 105 0.80 -14.89 -15.40
CA TYR A 105 0.53 -15.38 -14.05
C TYR A 105 1.09 -16.80 -13.83
N GLU A 106 0.88 -17.72 -14.77
CA GLU A 106 1.45 -19.08 -14.69
C GLU A 106 2.98 -19.05 -14.66
N ASN A 107 3.60 -18.23 -15.52
CA ASN A 107 5.05 -18.06 -15.52
C ASN A 107 5.57 -17.48 -14.20
N LEU A 108 4.87 -16.51 -13.62
CA LEU A 108 5.24 -15.94 -12.33
C LEU A 108 5.14 -16.97 -11.20
N LYS A 109 4.08 -17.79 -11.22
CA LYS A 109 3.89 -18.88 -10.26
C LYS A 109 5.01 -19.92 -10.36
N LEU A 110 5.34 -20.37 -11.57
CA LEU A 110 6.46 -21.28 -11.83
C LEU A 110 7.78 -20.74 -11.28
N ARG A 111 8.09 -19.46 -11.54
CA ARG A 111 9.32 -18.82 -11.00
C ARG A 111 9.34 -18.75 -9.47
N MET A 112 8.19 -18.55 -8.84
CA MET A 112 8.10 -18.55 -7.38
C MET A 112 8.30 -19.95 -6.79
N ASP A 113 7.74 -20.97 -7.42
CA ASP A 113 7.93 -22.36 -7.01
C ASP A 113 9.41 -22.79 -7.21
N GLU A 114 10.03 -22.43 -8.34
CA GLU A 114 11.47 -22.64 -8.58
C GLU A 114 12.33 -21.95 -7.53
N LYS A 115 12.05 -20.68 -7.20
CA LYS A 115 12.80 -19.94 -6.17
C LYS A 115 12.65 -20.53 -4.78
N THR A 116 11.46 -21.03 -4.45
CA THR A 116 11.21 -21.69 -3.17
C THR A 116 12.03 -22.98 -3.07
N ASN A 117 12.06 -23.78 -4.14
CA ASN A 117 12.84 -25.01 -4.19
C ASN A 117 14.36 -24.75 -4.16
N GLU A 118 14.85 -23.70 -4.83
CA GLU A 118 16.24 -23.24 -4.72
C GLU A 118 16.61 -22.85 -3.28
N LEU A 119 15.72 -22.17 -2.55
CA LEU A 119 15.95 -21.80 -1.15
C LEU A 119 16.01 -23.02 -0.23
N GLU A 120 15.14 -24.01 -0.42
CA GLU A 120 15.19 -25.27 0.33
C GLU A 120 16.49 -26.02 0.08
N GLN A 121 16.92 -26.14 -1.18
CA GLN A 121 18.19 -26.78 -1.53
C GLN A 121 19.39 -26.03 -0.96
N LEU A 122 19.36 -24.70 -0.96
CA LEU A 122 20.41 -23.88 -0.37
C LEU A 122 20.49 -24.09 1.15
N GLN A 123 19.34 -24.18 1.82
CA GLN A 123 19.26 -24.46 3.25
C GLN A 123 19.79 -25.86 3.60
N GLU A 124 19.41 -26.88 2.82
CA GLU A 124 19.91 -28.24 3.01
C GLU A 124 21.43 -28.29 2.78
N LYS A 125 21.92 -27.62 1.74
CA LYS A 125 23.36 -27.52 1.45
C LYS A 125 24.12 -26.84 2.58
N PHE A 126 23.63 -25.72 3.11
CA PHE A 126 24.26 -25.05 4.25
C PHE A 126 24.30 -25.93 5.50
N THR A 127 23.25 -26.72 5.73
CA THR A 127 23.21 -27.65 6.86
C THR A 127 24.27 -28.75 6.72
N LYS A 128 24.39 -29.35 5.53
CA LYS A 128 25.42 -30.35 5.24
C LYS A 128 26.83 -29.76 5.28
N ASP A 129 27.05 -28.59 4.69
CA ASP A 129 28.35 -27.91 4.70
C ASP A 129 28.76 -27.55 6.14
N PHE A 130 27.80 -27.14 6.97
CA PHE A 130 28.03 -26.89 8.40
C PHE A 130 28.40 -28.18 9.14
N GLU A 131 27.69 -29.29 8.91
CA GLU A 131 27.98 -30.59 9.51
C GLU A 131 29.36 -31.12 9.12
N ILE A 132 29.73 -30.97 7.84
CA ILE A 132 31.06 -31.32 7.32
C ILE A 132 32.13 -30.44 7.95
N ILE A 133 31.95 -29.12 8.01
CA ILE A 133 32.92 -28.20 8.63
C ILE A 133 33.07 -28.50 10.13
N ALA A 134 31.97 -28.73 10.84
CA ALA A 134 31.98 -29.08 12.25
C ALA A 134 32.74 -30.39 12.50
N SER A 135 32.43 -31.44 11.72
CA SER A 135 33.11 -32.73 11.77
C SER A 135 34.60 -32.63 11.43
N LYS A 136 34.94 -31.87 10.38
CA LYS A 136 36.32 -31.68 9.92
C LYS A 136 37.16 -30.87 10.90
N ILE A 137 36.61 -29.82 11.52
CA ILE A 137 37.25 -29.06 12.60
C ILE A 137 37.47 -29.94 13.84
N LEU A 138 36.51 -30.83 14.15
CA LEU A 138 36.62 -31.77 15.25
C LEU A 138 37.72 -32.81 15.00
N ASP A 139 37.80 -33.39 13.79
CA ASP A 139 38.78 -34.41 13.40
C ASP A 139 40.19 -33.85 13.20
N GLU A 140 40.37 -32.68 12.59
CA GLU A 140 41.69 -32.02 12.43
C GLU A 140 42.32 -31.67 13.78
N LYS A 141 41.51 -31.39 14.81
CA LYS A 141 41.97 -31.08 16.17
C LYS A 141 42.13 -32.33 17.05
N SER A 142 41.41 -33.42 16.78
CA SER A 142 41.47 -34.66 17.56
C SER A 142 42.74 -35.48 17.28
N ASN A 143 43.26 -35.48 16.04
CA ASN A 143 44.40 -36.32 15.64
C ASN A 143 45.78 -35.93 16.21
N LYS A 144 45.91 -34.85 16.99
CA LYS A 144 47.22 -34.38 17.51
C LYS A 144 47.30 -34.28 19.04
N PHE A 145 46.36 -34.86 19.80
CA PHE A 145 46.17 -34.46 21.19
C PHE A 145 45.72 -35.58 22.13
N THR A 146 46.49 -36.67 22.23
CA THR A 146 46.11 -37.82 23.08
C THR A 146 46.85 -37.85 24.42
N LEU A 147 46.04 -37.96 25.48
CA LEU A 147 46.27 -38.48 26.85
C LEU A 147 46.39 -37.55 28.07
N GLN A 148 46.45 -36.22 27.96
CA GLN A 148 46.53 -35.38 29.18
C GLN A 148 45.42 -34.33 29.40
N ASN A 149 44.45 -34.20 28.47
CA ASN A 149 43.53 -33.05 28.46
C ASN A 149 42.07 -33.31 28.90
N GLN A 150 41.71 -34.53 29.32
CA GLN A 150 40.31 -34.88 29.62
C GLN A 150 39.70 -34.06 30.77
N LYS A 151 40.52 -33.61 31.74
CA LYS A 151 40.06 -32.73 32.84
C LYS A 151 40.01 -31.24 32.50
N ASN A 152 40.77 -30.78 31.50
CA ASN A 152 40.77 -29.37 31.07
C ASN A 152 39.70 -29.08 30.01
N ILE A 153 39.25 -30.09 29.27
CA ILE A 153 38.25 -29.92 28.22
C ILE A 153 36.83 -29.73 28.78
N ASP A 154 36.50 -30.36 29.91
CA ASP A 154 35.17 -30.20 30.54
C ASP A 154 34.93 -28.76 31.05
N SER A 155 35.99 -28.04 31.45
CA SER A 155 35.87 -26.64 31.90
C SER A 155 35.82 -25.63 30.76
N ILE A 156 36.28 -26.01 29.55
CA ILE A 156 36.32 -25.15 28.36
C ILE A 156 35.10 -25.40 27.46
N LEU A 157 34.61 -26.63 27.36
CA LEU A 157 33.45 -26.98 26.55
C LEU A 157 32.12 -26.65 27.22
N LYS A 158 32.00 -26.75 28.55
CA LYS A 158 30.76 -26.34 29.26
C LYS A 158 30.35 -24.90 28.96
N PRO A 159 31.24 -23.90 29.06
CA PRO A 159 30.91 -22.51 28.72
C PRO A 159 30.50 -22.34 27.25
N LEU A 160 31.06 -23.15 26.34
CA LEU A 160 30.71 -23.10 24.92
C LEU A 160 29.33 -23.70 24.67
N GLN A 161 29.04 -24.87 25.27
CA GLN A 161 27.73 -25.52 25.21
C GLN A 161 26.65 -24.61 25.80
N GLU A 162 26.88 -24.04 26.99
CA GLU A 162 25.96 -23.07 27.61
C GLU A 162 25.75 -21.82 26.76
N LYS A 163 26.78 -21.34 26.04
CA LYS A 163 26.64 -20.19 25.14
C LYS A 163 25.90 -20.52 23.86
N ILE A 164 26.10 -21.72 23.30
CA ILE A 164 25.36 -22.20 22.14
C ILE A 164 23.89 -22.40 22.50
N GLU A 165 23.60 -23.00 23.65
CA GLU A 165 22.23 -23.20 24.14
C GLU A 165 21.54 -21.86 24.43
N LYS A 166 22.26 -20.89 25.05
CA LYS A 166 21.75 -19.51 25.21
C LYS A 166 21.56 -18.79 23.88
N PHE A 167 22.43 -19.02 22.91
CA PHE A 167 22.30 -18.44 21.57
C PHE A 167 21.10 -19.03 20.83
N GLU A 168 20.91 -20.35 20.89
CA GLU A 168 19.77 -21.06 20.31
C GLU A 168 18.46 -20.58 20.94
N LEU A 169 18.39 -20.51 22.27
CA LEU A 169 17.26 -19.93 22.99
C LEU A 169 17.00 -18.46 22.61
N LYS A 170 18.05 -17.67 22.41
CA LYS A 170 17.93 -16.26 21.99
C LYS A 170 17.46 -16.13 20.54
N VAL A 171 17.92 -16.99 19.64
CA VAL A 171 17.47 -17.04 18.24
C VAL A 171 16.01 -17.48 18.19
N GLU A 172 15.62 -18.51 18.95
CA GLU A 172 14.25 -18.98 19.03
C GLU A 172 13.32 -17.91 19.65
N SER A 173 13.78 -17.21 20.69
CA SER A 173 13.04 -16.09 21.28
C SER A 173 12.89 -14.93 20.30
N THR A 174 13.94 -14.61 19.55
CA THR A 174 13.92 -13.52 18.56
C THR A 174 13.00 -13.86 17.39
N ASN A 175 13.00 -15.11 16.91
CA ASN A 175 12.04 -15.57 15.91
C ASN A 175 10.61 -15.53 16.43
N LYS A 176 10.36 -15.97 17.67
CA LYS A 176 9.03 -15.85 18.30
C LYS A 176 8.60 -14.39 18.44
N GLU A 177 9.48 -13.49 18.86
CA GLU A 177 9.21 -12.05 18.92
C GLU A 177 8.94 -11.46 17.53
N ALA A 178 9.71 -11.84 16.50
CA ALA A 178 9.52 -11.39 15.13
C ALA A 178 8.16 -11.84 14.58
N ILE A 179 7.77 -13.10 14.81
CA ILE A 179 6.44 -13.63 14.47
C ILE A 179 5.36 -12.87 15.24
N HIS A 180 5.55 -12.62 16.54
CA HIS A 180 4.58 -11.87 17.35
C HIS A 180 4.43 -10.42 16.87
N ARG A 181 5.53 -9.75 16.49
CA ARG A 181 5.49 -8.41 15.88
C ARG A 181 4.78 -8.44 14.53
N SER A 182 5.05 -9.44 13.69
CA SER A 182 4.37 -9.61 12.40
C SER A 182 2.87 -9.86 12.58
N SER A 183 2.48 -10.68 13.55
CA SER A 183 1.07 -10.94 13.88
C SER A 183 0.38 -9.71 14.46
N ALA A 184 1.03 -9.00 15.39
CA ALA A 184 0.53 -7.74 15.93
C ALA A 184 0.38 -6.67 14.85
N LEU A 185 1.34 -6.57 13.92
CA LEU A 185 1.26 -5.68 12.76
C LEU A 185 0.09 -6.10 11.86
N HIS A 186 -0.08 -7.39 11.57
CA HIS A 186 -1.19 -7.90 10.77
C HIS A 186 -2.55 -7.62 11.40
N GLU A 187 -2.66 -7.80 12.72
CA GLU A 187 -3.88 -7.50 13.48
C GLU A 187 -4.16 -6.00 13.55
N GLN A 188 -3.12 -5.18 13.72
CA GLN A 188 -3.23 -3.73 13.60
C GLN A 188 -3.66 -3.32 12.19
N ILE A 189 -3.13 -3.94 11.12
CA ILE A 189 -3.55 -3.70 9.73
C ILE A 189 -5.02 -4.08 9.55
N LYS A 190 -5.48 -5.23 10.07
CA LYS A 190 -6.91 -5.59 10.06
C LYS A 190 -7.78 -4.57 10.81
N GLY A 191 -7.31 -4.10 11.96
CA GLY A 191 -7.95 -3.01 12.70
C GLY A 191 -8.01 -1.71 11.88
N LEU A 192 -6.98 -1.42 11.07
CA LEU A 192 -7.01 -0.30 10.14
C LEU A 192 -8.05 -0.48 9.05
N THR A 193 -8.15 -1.68 8.45
CA THR A 193 -9.15 -1.95 7.42
C THR A 193 -10.57 -1.78 7.95
N ALA A 194 -10.85 -2.33 9.14
CA ALA A 194 -12.16 -2.19 9.79
C ALA A 194 -12.47 -0.74 10.18
N LEU A 195 -11.47 0.00 10.71
CA LEU A 195 -11.62 1.42 11.01
C LEU A 195 -11.81 2.25 9.73
N ASN A 196 -11.14 1.89 8.64
CA ASN A 196 -11.33 2.53 7.34
C ASN A 196 -12.76 2.31 6.83
N GLU A 197 -13.28 1.08 6.87
CA GLU A 197 -14.67 0.80 6.50
C GLU A 197 -15.65 1.62 7.35
N GLN A 198 -15.39 1.75 8.65
CA GLN A 198 -16.20 2.56 9.55
C GLN A 198 -16.08 4.06 9.23
N MET A 199 -14.87 4.60 9.09
CA MET A 199 -14.63 6.00 8.73
C MET A 199 -15.23 6.34 7.37
N THR A 200 -15.16 5.44 6.39
CA THR A 200 -15.77 5.63 5.06
C THR A 200 -17.29 5.66 5.16
N LYS A 201 -17.90 4.80 5.98
CA LYS A 201 -19.35 4.84 6.26
C LYS A 201 -19.74 6.14 6.99
N GLU A 202 -18.97 6.54 8.00
CA GLU A 202 -19.19 7.78 8.74
C GLU A 202 -19.00 9.01 7.84
N ALA A 203 -18.00 9.03 6.96
CA ALA A 203 -17.74 10.08 5.97
C ALA A 203 -18.90 10.20 4.98
N ASN A 204 -19.42 9.08 4.48
CA ASN A 204 -20.57 9.07 3.57
C ASN A 204 -21.85 9.55 4.27
N ASN A 205 -22.09 9.11 5.50
CA ASN A 205 -23.23 9.56 6.30
C ASN A 205 -23.12 11.04 6.66
N LEU A 206 -21.90 11.50 6.96
CA LEU A 206 -21.62 12.90 7.28
C LEU A 206 -21.72 13.80 6.04
N THR A 207 -21.27 13.35 4.88
CA THR A 207 -21.45 14.09 3.60
C THR A 207 -22.94 14.31 3.33
N LYS A 208 -23.78 13.32 3.65
CA LYS A 208 -25.24 13.44 3.56
C LYS A 208 -25.83 14.35 4.65
N ALA A 209 -25.22 14.42 5.84
CA ALA A 209 -25.70 15.20 6.98
C ALA A 209 -25.22 16.66 7.00
N LEU A 210 -24.03 16.97 6.47
CA LEU A 210 -23.41 18.30 6.43
C LEU A 210 -23.69 19.04 5.11
N LYS A 211 -24.94 18.98 4.64
CA LYS A 211 -25.38 19.67 3.43
C LYS A 211 -25.28 21.19 3.64
N GLY A 212 -24.35 21.84 2.92
CA GLY A 212 -24.29 23.29 2.79
C GLY A 212 -23.37 24.07 3.75
N ASP A 213 -22.76 23.44 4.76
CA ASP A 213 -21.81 24.13 5.65
C ASP A 213 -20.35 23.80 5.32
N SER A 214 -19.74 24.64 4.49
CA SER A 214 -18.33 24.46 4.09
C SER A 214 -17.33 24.66 5.21
N LYS A 215 -17.69 25.39 6.28
CA LYS A 215 -16.80 25.60 7.42
C LYS A 215 -16.74 24.34 8.28
N MET A 216 -17.90 23.69 8.49
CA MET A 216 -17.95 22.39 9.17
C MET A 216 -17.22 21.29 8.38
N GLN A 217 -17.33 21.28 7.05
CA GLN A 217 -16.59 20.32 6.21
C GLN A 217 -15.06 20.49 6.32
N GLY A 218 -14.57 21.74 6.30
CA GLY A 218 -13.14 22.02 6.49
C GLY A 218 -12.63 21.57 7.86
N ASN A 219 -13.34 21.95 8.93
CA ASN A 219 -13.01 21.54 10.29
C ASN A 219 -13.05 20.01 10.46
N TRP A 220 -13.94 19.31 9.74
CA TRP A 220 -13.99 17.85 9.78
C TRP A 220 -12.80 17.21 9.06
N GLY A 221 -12.37 17.76 7.93
CA GLY A 221 -11.15 17.33 7.24
C GLY A 221 -9.91 17.45 8.14
N GLU A 222 -9.77 18.56 8.86
CA GLU A 222 -8.70 18.78 9.84
C GLU A 222 -8.77 17.78 11.00
N LEU A 223 -9.96 17.52 11.55
CA LEU A 223 -10.15 16.53 12.63
C LEU A 223 -9.77 15.11 12.18
N VAL A 224 -10.11 14.73 10.95
CA VAL A 224 -9.74 13.41 10.41
C VAL A 224 -8.22 13.33 10.22
N LEU A 225 -7.59 14.39 9.72
CA LEU A 225 -6.14 14.47 9.59
C LEU A 225 -5.44 14.31 10.95
N GLU A 226 -5.90 15.04 11.98
CA GLU A 226 -5.35 14.95 13.34
C GLU A 226 -5.46 13.53 13.91
N ARG A 227 -6.63 12.88 13.76
CA ARG A 227 -6.82 11.49 14.20
C ARG A 227 -5.91 10.50 13.48
N VAL A 228 -5.65 10.71 12.19
CA VAL A 228 -4.75 9.86 11.41
C VAL A 228 -3.30 10.02 11.91
N LEU A 229 -2.88 11.26 12.19
CA LEU A 229 -1.56 11.54 12.77
C LEU A 229 -1.41 10.92 14.16
N GLU A 230 -2.38 11.08 15.06
CA GLU A 230 -2.36 10.46 16.39
C GLU A 230 -2.25 8.93 16.34
N LYS A 231 -2.90 8.29 15.37
CA LYS A 231 -2.88 6.83 15.20
C LYS A 231 -1.69 6.29 14.41
N SER A 232 -0.90 7.17 13.81
CA SER A 232 0.25 6.77 13.01
C SER A 232 1.42 6.23 13.82
N GLY A 233 1.46 6.53 15.13
CA GLY A 233 2.60 6.25 16.00
C GLY A 233 3.54 7.45 16.14
N LEU A 234 3.39 8.48 15.30
CA LEU A 234 4.24 9.67 15.36
C LEU A 234 3.95 10.53 16.59
N GLU A 235 5.00 11.13 17.15
CA GLU A 235 4.92 12.03 18.31
C GLU A 235 4.73 13.51 17.89
N LYS A 236 3.68 14.14 18.43
CA LYS A 236 3.38 15.57 18.25
C LYS A 236 4.49 16.42 18.83
N ASP A 237 4.81 17.54 18.16
CA ASP A 237 5.85 18.50 18.54
C ASP A 237 7.28 17.94 18.51
N ARG A 238 7.47 16.72 17.98
CA ARG A 238 8.78 16.11 17.69
C ARG A 238 8.88 15.67 16.23
N GLU A 239 7.97 14.79 15.83
CA GLU A 239 7.97 14.15 14.51
C GLU A 239 6.95 14.77 13.56
N TYR A 240 5.92 15.43 14.10
CA TYR A 240 5.05 16.29 13.30
C TYR A 240 4.61 17.54 14.06
N PHE A 241 4.37 18.60 13.30
CA PHE A 241 3.99 19.92 13.77
C PHE A 241 2.75 20.41 13.02
N ILE A 242 1.79 20.97 13.74
CA ILE A 242 0.54 21.49 13.18
C ILE A 242 0.66 23.01 13.03
N GLN A 243 0.23 23.56 11.89
CA GLN A 243 0.10 25.01 11.65
C GLN A 243 1.37 25.85 11.92
N GLN A 244 2.55 25.27 11.67
CA GLN A 244 3.79 26.01 11.82
C GLN A 244 3.93 27.06 10.72
N SER A 245 4.12 28.32 11.11
CA SER A 245 4.25 29.41 10.13
C SER A 245 5.70 29.61 9.72
N PHE A 246 5.95 29.59 8.41
CA PHE A 246 7.25 29.90 7.83
C PHE A 246 7.18 31.25 7.11
N THR A 247 8.28 32.00 7.15
CA THR A 247 8.42 33.26 6.42
C THR A 247 9.37 32.99 5.27
N THR A 248 8.94 33.24 4.03
CA THR A 248 9.82 33.13 2.85
C THR A 248 10.85 34.24 2.85
N ASP A 249 11.92 34.07 2.06
CA ASP A 249 12.92 35.11 1.83
C ASP A 249 12.32 36.39 1.20
N GLU A 250 11.16 36.27 0.55
CA GLU A 250 10.38 37.39 -0.02
C GLU A 250 9.43 38.05 1.01
N GLY A 251 9.42 37.61 2.26
CA GLY A 251 8.56 38.14 3.33
C GLY A 251 7.12 37.63 3.31
N ASN A 252 6.80 36.66 2.44
CA ASN A 252 5.48 36.04 2.40
C ASN A 252 5.35 34.95 3.47
N ARG A 253 4.24 34.94 4.21
CA ARG A 253 4.00 33.96 5.26
C ARG A 253 3.27 32.75 4.68
N VAL A 254 3.88 31.57 4.76
CA VAL A 254 3.28 30.31 4.31
C VAL A 254 2.99 29.44 5.53
N LEU A 255 1.73 29.04 5.68
CA LEU A 255 1.28 28.09 6.70
C LEU A 255 0.84 26.80 6.01
N PRO A 256 1.70 25.77 5.96
CA PRO A 256 1.24 24.41 5.74
C PRO A 256 0.32 23.95 6.88
N ASP A 257 -0.62 23.05 6.58
CA ASP A 257 -1.52 22.53 7.62
C ASP A 257 -0.75 21.64 8.60
N VAL A 258 0.10 20.74 8.09
CA VAL A 258 0.97 19.87 8.90
C VAL A 258 2.34 19.71 8.25
N VAL A 259 3.40 19.71 9.06
CA VAL A 259 4.77 19.37 8.68
C VAL A 259 5.20 18.11 9.42
N ILE A 260 5.70 17.12 8.70
CA ILE A 260 6.21 15.86 9.23
C ILE A 260 7.72 15.84 9.03
N HIS A 261 8.46 15.52 10.09
CA HIS A 261 9.90 15.33 10.06
C HIS A 261 10.20 13.86 9.77
N LEU A 262 11.04 13.65 8.77
CA LEU A 262 11.55 12.36 8.38
C LEU A 262 12.96 12.16 8.97
N PRO A 263 13.41 10.90 9.04
CA PRO A 263 14.83 10.56 9.13
C PRO A 263 15.70 11.36 8.16
N ASP A 264 16.99 11.54 8.49
CA ASP A 264 17.96 12.33 7.69
C ASP A 264 17.63 13.83 7.54
N ASN A 265 16.96 14.44 8.53
CA ASN A 265 16.58 15.87 8.52
C ASN A 265 15.67 16.29 7.36
N LYS A 266 15.01 15.35 6.70
CA LYS A 266 14.06 15.65 5.62
C LYS A 266 12.70 16.06 6.20
N LYS A 267 11.92 16.78 5.40
CA LYS A 267 10.57 17.22 5.78
C LYS A 267 9.55 16.80 4.73
N MET A 268 8.33 16.59 5.17
CA MET A 268 7.20 16.31 4.30
C MET A 268 6.01 17.16 4.75
N ILE A 269 5.30 17.73 3.80
CA ILE A 269 4.21 18.67 4.08
C ILE A 269 2.88 18.02 3.72
N VAL A 270 1.87 18.23 4.54
CA VAL A 270 0.49 17.81 4.26
C VAL A 270 -0.40 19.05 4.14
N ASP A 271 -1.14 19.13 3.03
CA ASP A 271 -2.18 20.14 2.78
C ASP A 271 -3.55 19.45 2.69
N SER A 272 -4.53 19.93 3.46
CA SER A 272 -5.83 19.28 3.66
C SER A 272 -7.02 20.06 3.09
N LYS A 273 -6.77 21.20 2.44
CA LYS A 273 -7.80 22.18 2.06
C LYS A 273 -8.52 21.88 0.75
N VAL A 274 -8.93 20.63 0.55
CA VAL A 274 -9.69 20.24 -0.64
C VAL A 274 -11.18 20.59 -0.49
N SER A 275 -11.73 21.31 -1.47
CA SER A 275 -13.18 21.58 -1.51
C SER A 275 -13.95 20.35 -1.99
N LEU A 276 -14.83 19.82 -1.14
CA LEU A 276 -15.67 18.65 -1.45
C LEU A 276 -17.12 19.00 -1.82
N ARG A 277 -17.40 20.28 -2.11
CA ARG A 277 -18.76 20.76 -2.45
C ARG A 277 -19.33 20.09 -3.71
N ALA A 278 -18.50 19.94 -4.75
CA ALA A 278 -18.95 19.31 -5.99
C ALA A 278 -19.18 17.80 -5.83
N TYR A 279 -18.35 17.13 -5.02
CA TYR A 279 -18.56 15.74 -4.64
C TYR A 279 -19.86 15.54 -3.84
N GLU A 280 -20.16 16.44 -2.89
CA GLU A 280 -21.43 16.38 -2.14
C GLU A 280 -22.64 16.48 -3.06
N ARG A 281 -22.63 17.42 -4.02
CA ARG A 281 -23.68 17.53 -5.04
C ARG A 281 -23.77 16.28 -5.91
N PHE A 282 -22.64 15.72 -6.33
CA PHE A 282 -22.59 14.47 -7.11
C PHE A 282 -23.22 13.28 -6.38
N VAL A 283 -23.00 13.14 -5.07
CA VAL A 283 -23.55 12.03 -4.28
C VAL A 283 -25.05 12.19 -4.02
N ASN A 284 -25.52 13.44 -3.93
CA ASN A 284 -26.90 13.77 -3.60
C ASN A 284 -27.80 14.01 -4.83
N GLU A 285 -27.26 13.94 -6.04
CA GLU A 285 -28.01 14.14 -7.29
C GLU A 285 -28.58 12.82 -7.82
N GLU A 286 -29.87 12.84 -8.15
CA GLU A 286 -30.61 11.68 -8.66
C GLU A 286 -30.64 11.64 -10.19
N GLU A 287 -30.59 12.81 -10.83
CA GLU A 287 -30.61 12.90 -12.29
C GLU A 287 -29.23 12.62 -12.90
N LEU A 288 -29.13 11.58 -13.72
CA LEU A 288 -27.88 11.10 -14.33
C LEU A 288 -27.07 12.20 -15.04
N HIS A 289 -27.73 13.12 -15.74
CA HIS A 289 -27.04 14.16 -16.51
C HIS A 289 -26.46 15.28 -15.61
N LEU A 290 -27.16 15.66 -14.55
CA LEU A 290 -26.65 16.62 -13.55
C LEU A 290 -25.57 15.98 -12.68
N ARG A 291 -25.69 14.69 -12.42
CA ARG A 291 -24.69 13.91 -11.69
C ARG A 291 -23.34 13.88 -12.42
N ASP A 292 -23.31 13.63 -13.72
CA ASP A 292 -22.06 13.68 -14.51
C ASP A 292 -21.44 15.09 -14.53
N ALA A 293 -22.27 16.14 -14.64
CA ALA A 293 -21.81 17.52 -14.54
C ALA A 293 -21.14 17.83 -13.18
N HIS A 294 -21.72 17.37 -12.07
CA HIS A 294 -21.14 17.54 -10.74
C HIS A 294 -19.85 16.74 -10.54
N LEU A 295 -19.73 15.55 -11.14
CA LEU A 295 -18.48 14.79 -11.13
C LEU A 295 -17.37 15.53 -11.87
N LYS A 296 -17.69 16.10 -13.03
CA LYS A 296 -16.75 16.94 -13.80
C LYS A 296 -16.31 18.17 -13.00
N ASP A 297 -17.23 18.83 -12.31
CA ASP A 297 -16.92 19.96 -11.43
C ASP A 297 -16.00 19.57 -10.26
N HIS A 298 -16.19 18.36 -9.70
CA HIS A 298 -15.33 17.82 -8.63
C HIS A 298 -13.90 17.59 -9.11
N VAL A 299 -13.72 16.93 -10.25
CA VAL A 299 -12.40 16.72 -10.85
C VAL A 299 -11.74 18.05 -11.20
N ALA A 300 -12.50 19.02 -11.75
CA ALA A 300 -11.99 20.35 -12.04
C ALA A 300 -11.60 21.13 -10.77
N ALA A 301 -12.31 20.96 -9.66
CA ALA A 301 -11.94 21.55 -8.37
C ALA A 301 -10.64 20.95 -7.83
N LEU A 302 -10.47 19.63 -7.90
CA LEU A 302 -9.22 18.95 -7.50
C LEU A 302 -8.04 19.43 -8.34
N LYS A 303 -8.17 19.47 -9.67
CA LYS A 303 -7.11 19.96 -10.57
C LYS A 303 -6.69 21.39 -10.28
N ARG A 304 -7.66 22.28 -10.01
CA ARG A 304 -7.36 23.67 -9.61
C ARG A 304 -6.58 23.72 -8.30
N HIS A 305 -6.94 22.91 -7.32
CA HIS A 305 -6.22 22.84 -6.04
C HIS A 305 -4.80 22.30 -6.22
N ILE A 306 -4.61 21.25 -7.03
CA ILE A 306 -3.28 20.72 -7.39
C ILE A 306 -2.43 21.80 -8.04
N GLN A 307 -3.00 22.59 -8.97
CA GLN A 307 -2.28 23.71 -9.58
C GLN A 307 -1.89 24.76 -8.54
N GLN A 308 -2.82 25.19 -7.70
CA GLN A 308 -2.54 26.16 -6.64
C GLN A 308 -1.49 25.67 -5.65
N LEU A 309 -1.48 24.37 -5.35
CA LEU A 309 -0.50 23.76 -4.46
C LEU A 309 0.88 23.70 -5.11
N SER A 310 0.93 23.39 -6.40
CA SER A 310 2.15 23.43 -7.20
C SER A 310 2.72 24.85 -7.25
N ASP A 311 1.89 25.87 -7.45
CA ASP A 311 2.32 27.27 -7.55
C ASP A 311 2.89 27.83 -6.22
N LYS A 312 2.57 27.22 -5.08
CA LYS A 312 3.11 27.60 -3.77
C LYS A 312 4.57 27.21 -3.57
N ASN A 313 5.16 26.40 -4.47
CA ASN A 313 6.58 26.01 -4.49
C ASN A 313 7.18 25.75 -3.10
N TYR A 314 6.57 24.87 -2.31
CA TYR A 314 7.11 24.50 -0.99
C TYR A 314 8.54 23.94 -1.08
N HIS A 315 8.91 23.37 -2.22
CA HIS A 315 10.26 22.88 -2.52
C HIS A 315 11.33 23.98 -2.43
N ASP A 316 11.03 25.21 -2.85
CA ASP A 316 11.99 26.33 -2.88
C ASP A 316 12.11 27.05 -1.51
N LEU A 317 11.14 26.83 -0.62
CA LEU A 317 11.03 27.52 0.67
C LEU A 317 12.10 27.08 1.70
N TYR A 318 12.65 25.88 1.56
CA TYR A 318 13.54 25.28 2.56
C TYR A 318 14.91 25.04 1.94
N GLN A 319 15.71 26.09 1.80
CA GLN A 319 17.04 26.09 1.14
C GLN A 319 18.11 25.15 1.78
N ILE A 320 17.76 24.32 2.76
CA ILE A 320 18.65 23.31 3.38
C ILE A 320 17.95 21.95 3.58
N GLU A 321 16.61 21.90 3.59
CA GLU A 321 15.79 20.70 3.91
C GLU A 321 14.47 20.72 3.10
N SER A 322 14.57 20.79 1.77
CA SER A 322 13.41 20.84 0.87
C SER A 322 12.53 19.60 1.01
N PRO A 323 11.19 19.74 1.04
CA PRO A 323 10.29 18.61 0.95
C PRO A 323 10.51 17.87 -0.37
N ASP A 324 10.76 16.56 -0.33
CA ASP A 324 10.82 15.76 -1.56
C ASP A 324 9.43 15.72 -2.22
N PHE A 325 8.36 15.63 -1.41
CA PHE A 325 6.97 15.58 -1.87
C PHE A 325 6.03 16.37 -0.95
N VAL A 326 4.95 16.90 -1.54
CA VAL A 326 3.82 17.46 -0.80
C VAL A 326 2.65 16.47 -0.85
N LEU A 327 2.08 16.14 0.30
CA LEU A 327 0.92 15.27 0.41
C LEU A 327 -0.36 16.10 0.31
N LEU A 328 -1.18 15.84 -0.71
CA LEU A 328 -2.52 16.38 -0.84
C LEU A 328 -3.51 15.45 -0.16
N PHE A 329 -4.06 15.85 0.98
CA PHE A 329 -4.98 15.04 1.76
C PHE A 329 -6.44 15.24 1.34
N ILE A 330 -7.10 14.15 0.95
CA ILE A 330 -8.54 14.09 0.66
C ILE A 330 -9.22 13.30 1.79
N PRO A 331 -10.02 13.93 2.66
CA PRO A 331 -10.57 13.27 3.85
C PRO A 331 -11.65 12.22 3.54
N ILE A 332 -12.17 12.20 2.30
CA ILE A 332 -13.22 11.27 1.86
C ILE A 332 -12.67 10.39 0.74
N GLU A 333 -12.36 9.14 1.08
CA GLU A 333 -11.76 8.17 0.16
C GLU A 333 -12.64 7.89 -1.09
N PRO A 334 -13.98 7.74 -0.99
CA PRO A 334 -14.84 7.66 -2.17
C PRO A 334 -14.76 8.87 -3.11
N ALA A 335 -14.52 10.07 -2.58
CA ALA A 335 -14.38 11.28 -3.39
C ALA A 335 -13.11 11.24 -4.25
N PHE A 336 -12.04 10.60 -3.75
CA PHE A 336 -10.83 10.34 -4.52
C PHE A 336 -11.05 9.23 -5.55
N ALA A 337 -11.70 8.13 -5.16
CA ALA A 337 -11.94 6.98 -6.04
C ALA A 337 -12.74 7.36 -7.30
N VAL A 338 -13.82 8.14 -7.15
CA VAL A 338 -14.63 8.59 -8.29
C VAL A 338 -13.87 9.57 -9.19
N ALA A 339 -12.97 10.38 -8.63
CA ALA A 339 -12.17 11.32 -9.40
C ALA A 339 -11.13 10.62 -10.28
N ILE A 340 -10.43 9.60 -9.75
CA ILE A 340 -9.50 8.78 -10.53
C ILE A 340 -10.22 8.00 -11.62
N ASN A 341 -11.37 7.39 -11.32
CA ASN A 341 -12.13 6.65 -12.33
C ASN A 341 -12.64 7.53 -13.48
N TYR A 342 -12.90 8.80 -13.22
CA TYR A 342 -13.29 9.77 -14.25
C TYR A 342 -12.08 10.26 -15.06
N ASP A 343 -10.95 10.50 -14.40
CA ASP A 343 -9.70 10.94 -15.03
C ASP A 343 -8.51 10.11 -14.56
N ASN A 344 -8.21 9.06 -15.33
CA ASN A 344 -7.11 8.15 -15.05
C ASN A 344 -5.72 8.82 -15.09
N GLN A 345 -5.60 10.02 -15.70
CA GLN A 345 -4.33 10.76 -15.74
C GLN A 345 -4.12 11.66 -14.52
N LEU A 346 -5.15 11.91 -13.72
CA LEU A 346 -5.10 12.82 -12.57
C LEU A 346 -3.95 12.46 -11.61
N TYR A 347 -3.77 11.18 -11.33
CA TYR A 347 -2.71 10.71 -10.43
C TYR A 347 -1.32 11.02 -10.98
N ASN A 348 -1.03 10.63 -12.23
CA ASN A 348 0.28 10.85 -12.86
C ASN A 348 0.59 12.33 -13.02
N GLN A 349 -0.38 13.14 -13.46
CA GLN A 349 -0.22 14.61 -13.60
C GLN A 349 0.07 15.30 -12.27
N THR A 350 -0.47 14.77 -11.16
CA THR A 350 -0.21 15.29 -9.82
C THR A 350 1.18 14.88 -9.34
N PHE A 351 1.55 13.62 -9.60
CA PHE A 351 2.86 13.08 -9.26
C PHE A 351 4.01 13.79 -9.99
N GLU A 352 3.85 14.11 -11.27
CA GLU A 352 4.82 14.90 -12.06
C GLU A 352 5.09 16.30 -11.47
N LYS A 353 4.17 16.81 -10.65
CA LYS A 353 4.31 18.08 -9.92
C LYS A 353 4.87 17.91 -8.51
N ASN A 354 5.43 16.74 -8.18
CA ASN A 354 5.90 16.37 -6.84
C ASN A 354 4.82 16.44 -5.75
N ILE A 355 3.56 16.21 -6.13
CA ILE A 355 2.42 16.15 -5.22
C ILE A 355 1.89 14.72 -5.22
N VAL A 356 1.64 14.17 -4.03
CA VAL A 356 1.06 12.83 -3.87
C VAL A 356 -0.31 12.96 -3.23
N ILE A 357 -1.34 12.45 -3.89
CA ILE A 357 -2.70 12.44 -3.34
C ILE A 357 -2.82 11.31 -2.33
N VAL A 358 -3.25 11.63 -1.12
CA VAL A 358 -3.43 10.67 -0.02
C VAL A 358 -4.84 10.77 0.57
N THR A 359 -5.38 9.63 0.97
CA THR A 359 -6.63 9.47 1.72
C THR A 359 -6.28 9.10 3.17
N PRO A 360 -7.22 9.07 4.13
CA PRO A 360 -6.93 8.67 5.51
C PRO A 360 -6.15 7.34 5.61
N SER A 361 -6.49 6.40 4.75
CA SER A 361 -5.92 5.05 4.71
C SER A 361 -4.50 5.04 4.18
N THR A 362 -4.25 5.72 3.06
CA THR A 362 -2.91 5.77 2.46
C THR A 362 -1.99 6.68 3.26
N LEU A 363 -2.49 7.80 3.80
CA LEU A 363 -1.73 8.64 4.72
C LEU A 363 -1.29 7.85 5.95
N LEU A 364 -2.20 7.11 6.60
CA LEU A 364 -1.85 6.31 7.77
C LEU A 364 -0.79 5.25 7.46
N ALA A 365 -0.89 4.60 6.30
CA ALA A 365 0.12 3.65 5.85
C ALA A 365 1.48 4.33 5.65
N THR A 366 1.51 5.48 4.96
CA THR A 366 2.72 6.28 4.76
C THR A 366 3.35 6.71 6.09
N LEU A 367 2.54 7.22 7.03
CA LEU A 367 3.04 7.66 8.33
C LEU A 367 3.57 6.48 9.18
N ARG A 368 2.95 5.30 9.10
CA ARG A 368 3.49 4.09 9.77
C ARG A 368 4.80 3.62 9.15
N THR A 369 4.96 3.75 7.84
CA THR A 369 6.25 3.50 7.20
C THR A 369 7.30 4.46 7.76
N ILE A 370 6.96 5.74 7.94
CA ILE A 370 7.85 6.74 8.52
C ILE A 370 8.18 6.43 9.99
N ASP A 371 7.21 6.04 10.81
CA ASP A 371 7.44 5.59 12.19
C ASP A 371 8.39 4.39 12.25
N SER A 372 8.21 3.41 11.36
CA SER A 372 9.12 2.28 11.25
C SER A 372 10.54 2.70 10.85
N MET A 373 10.69 3.75 10.04
CA MET A 373 12.00 4.29 9.67
C MET A 373 12.65 5.00 10.87
N TRP A 374 11.91 5.80 11.63
CA TRP A 374 12.37 6.40 12.89
C TRP A 374 12.83 5.36 13.91
N ASN A 375 12.05 4.28 14.08
CA ASN A 375 12.41 3.18 14.96
C ASN A 375 13.72 2.50 14.52
N ASN A 376 13.95 2.35 13.21
CA ASN A 376 15.19 1.80 12.67
C ASN A 376 16.38 2.74 12.93
N GLU A 377 16.24 4.04 12.65
CA GLU A 377 17.29 5.02 12.90
C GLU A 377 17.67 5.07 14.39
N LYS A 378 16.68 5.07 15.28
CA LYS A 378 16.91 5.01 16.73
C LYS A 378 17.65 3.74 17.15
N GLN A 379 17.32 2.58 16.56
CA GLN A 379 18.06 1.33 16.80
C GLN A 379 19.51 1.43 16.32
N GLN A 380 19.74 2.03 15.15
CA GLN A 380 21.09 2.23 14.61
C GLN A 380 21.94 3.14 15.52
N GLN A 381 21.37 4.27 15.96
CA GLN A 381 22.04 5.18 16.91
C GLN A 381 22.39 4.48 18.22
N ASN A 382 21.44 3.74 18.80
CA ASN A 382 21.68 2.98 20.02
C ASN A 382 22.75 1.89 19.82
N ALA A 383 22.77 1.21 18.68
CA ALA A 383 23.77 0.19 18.38
C ALA A 383 25.18 0.79 18.28
N LEU A 384 25.32 1.97 17.66
CA LEU A 384 26.58 2.71 17.60
C LEU A 384 27.04 3.15 19.01
N GLU A 385 26.12 3.62 19.84
CA GLU A 385 26.44 3.98 21.23
C GLU A 385 26.86 2.76 22.05
N ILE A 386 26.16 1.63 21.92
CA ILE A 386 26.53 0.36 22.55
C ILE A 386 27.92 -0.09 22.10
N ALA A 387 28.22 -0.03 20.79
CA ALA A 387 29.53 -0.40 20.26
C ALA A 387 30.64 0.49 20.85
N LYS A 388 30.40 1.79 20.97
CA LYS A 388 31.33 2.75 21.60
C LYS A 388 31.56 2.43 23.08
N GLN A 389 30.49 2.17 23.84
CA GLN A 389 30.59 1.80 25.25
C GLN A 389 31.29 0.44 25.43
N ALA A 390 31.01 -0.54 24.57
CA ALA A 390 31.65 -1.85 24.58
C ALA A 390 33.15 -1.75 24.28
N GLY A 391 33.55 -0.91 23.32
CA GLY A 391 34.96 -0.61 23.05
C GLY A 391 35.66 -0.02 24.27
N GLY A 392 35.07 0.98 24.91
CA GLY A 392 35.62 1.57 26.14
C GLY A 392 35.70 0.58 27.31
N LEU A 393 34.75 -0.35 27.41
CA LEU A 393 34.80 -1.41 28.41
C LEU A 393 35.94 -2.40 28.13
N TYR A 394 36.15 -2.78 26.86
CA TYR A 394 37.24 -3.66 26.45
C TYR A 394 38.60 -3.05 26.81
N ASP A 395 38.81 -1.77 26.52
CA ASP A 395 40.06 -1.06 26.84
C ASP A 395 40.33 -1.06 28.35
N LYS A 396 39.31 -0.79 29.17
CA LYS A 396 39.43 -0.86 30.64
C LYS A 396 39.76 -2.27 31.13
N PHE A 397 39.13 -3.29 30.53
CA PHE A 397 39.40 -4.68 30.87
C PHE A 397 40.83 -5.09 30.52
N HIS A 398 41.33 -4.68 29.34
CA HIS A 398 42.72 -4.87 28.94
C HIS A 398 43.69 -4.22 29.93
N GLY A 399 43.41 -2.99 30.37
CA GLY A 399 44.18 -2.30 31.41
C GLY A 399 44.25 -3.11 32.71
N LEU A 400 43.10 -3.59 33.19
CA LEU A 400 43.03 -4.42 34.39
C LEU A 400 43.83 -5.72 34.26
N VAL A 401 43.74 -6.41 33.12
CA VAL A 401 44.52 -7.64 32.85
C VAL A 401 46.02 -7.34 32.88
N THR A 402 46.44 -6.21 32.29
CA THR A 402 47.84 -5.79 32.29
C THR A 402 48.35 -5.51 33.71
N ASP A 403 47.57 -4.77 34.50
CA ASP A 403 47.90 -4.46 35.90
C ASP A 403 48.02 -5.73 36.74
N LEU A 404 47.05 -6.65 36.63
CA LEU A 404 47.08 -7.93 37.35
C LEU A 404 48.26 -8.81 36.93
N THR A 405 48.61 -8.82 35.64
CA THR A 405 49.79 -9.54 35.13
C THR A 405 51.08 -8.96 35.72
N ALA A 406 51.18 -7.64 35.79
CA ALA A 406 52.32 -6.96 36.41
C ALA A 406 52.43 -7.23 37.91
N VAL A 407 51.29 -7.28 38.62
CA VAL A 407 51.25 -7.66 40.03
C VAL A 407 51.71 -9.11 40.22
N GLY A 408 51.24 -10.04 39.39
CA GLY A 408 51.69 -11.43 39.41
C GLY A 408 53.21 -11.55 39.28
N LYS A 409 53.81 -10.83 38.32
CA LYS A 409 55.26 -10.79 38.16
C LYS A 409 55.99 -10.25 39.39
N LYS A 410 55.49 -9.17 40.00
CA LYS A 410 56.07 -8.63 41.24
C LYS A 410 55.96 -9.60 42.42
N MET A 411 54.89 -10.40 42.49
CA MET A 411 54.76 -11.45 43.50
C MET A 411 55.79 -12.56 43.29
N ASP A 412 56.06 -12.95 42.04
CA ASP A 412 57.11 -13.92 41.71
C ASP A 412 58.51 -13.38 42.05
N ASP A 413 58.77 -12.11 41.76
CA ASP A 413 60.02 -11.44 42.15
C ASP A 413 60.18 -11.38 43.67
N ALA A 414 59.10 -11.03 44.39
CA ALA A 414 59.07 -11.02 45.86
C ALA A 414 59.31 -12.42 46.44
N LYS A 415 58.72 -13.46 45.83
CA LYS A 415 58.93 -14.86 46.22
C LYS A 415 60.39 -15.28 45.99
N THR A 416 60.97 -14.92 44.85
CA THR A 416 62.40 -15.14 44.56
C THR A 416 63.29 -14.45 45.60
N GLY A 417 63.02 -13.18 45.91
CA GLY A 417 63.74 -12.41 46.92
C GLY A 417 63.63 -13.02 48.32
N TYR A 418 62.43 -13.47 48.69
CA TYR A 418 62.20 -14.20 49.94
C TYR A 418 62.98 -15.51 50.00
N SER A 419 62.92 -16.33 48.95
CA SER A 419 63.69 -17.58 48.85
C SER A 419 65.20 -17.33 48.94
N ALA A 420 65.73 -16.29 48.29
CA ALA A 420 67.13 -15.91 48.38
C ALA A 420 67.53 -15.47 49.80
N ALA A 421 66.66 -14.73 50.50
CA ALA A 421 66.87 -14.36 51.90
C ALA A 421 66.84 -15.59 52.82
N MET A 422 65.90 -16.52 52.58
CA MET A 422 65.79 -17.76 53.35
C MET A 422 66.99 -18.69 53.11
N ASN A 423 67.53 -18.75 51.89
CA ASN A 423 68.79 -19.43 51.61
C ASN A 423 69.97 -18.85 52.40
N LYS A 424 70.10 -17.51 52.49
CA LYS A 424 71.17 -16.89 53.29
C LYS A 424 70.98 -17.09 54.79
N LEU A 425 69.73 -17.16 55.24
CA LEU A 425 69.38 -17.23 56.66
C LEU A 425 69.42 -18.65 57.21
N VAL A 426 68.78 -19.60 56.51
CA VAL A 426 68.48 -20.97 56.97
C VAL A 426 69.00 -22.04 56.00
N GLU A 427 68.73 -21.94 54.68
CA GLU A 427 68.75 -23.13 53.79
C GLU A 427 70.06 -23.33 52.98
N GLY A 428 70.94 -22.34 52.89
CA GLY A 428 72.17 -22.40 52.09
C GLY A 428 73.41 -22.83 52.89
N ASN A 429 74.44 -23.34 52.18
CA ASN A 429 75.71 -23.75 52.80
C ASN A 429 76.39 -22.59 53.52
N GLY A 430 76.67 -22.77 54.81
CA GLY A 430 77.19 -21.72 55.69
C GLY A 430 76.22 -20.58 55.95
N ASN A 431 74.92 -20.89 56.12
CA ASN A 431 73.88 -19.93 56.45
C ASN A 431 74.16 -19.14 57.75
N LEU A 432 73.48 -18.00 57.91
CA LEU A 432 73.71 -17.11 59.05
C LEU A 432 73.35 -17.74 60.39
N ILE A 433 72.32 -18.58 60.45
CA ILE A 433 71.91 -19.23 61.71
C ILE A 433 72.97 -20.23 62.17
N THR A 434 73.51 -21.07 61.29
CA THR A 434 74.58 -22.01 61.66
C THR A 434 75.85 -21.28 62.08
N ARG A 435 76.22 -20.19 61.40
CA ARG A 435 77.38 -19.34 61.80
C ARG A 435 77.20 -18.68 63.17
N VAL A 436 76.02 -18.11 63.43
CA VAL A 436 75.74 -17.42 64.71
C VAL A 436 75.63 -18.42 65.86
N GLU A 437 75.02 -19.59 65.66
CA GLU A 437 75.00 -20.65 66.68
C GLU A 437 76.40 -21.26 66.91
N LYS A 438 77.24 -21.40 65.86
CA LYS A 438 78.65 -21.78 66.03
C LYS A 438 79.42 -20.77 66.87
N LEU A 439 79.23 -19.46 66.66
CA LEU A 439 79.84 -18.41 67.48
C LEU A 439 79.39 -18.46 68.95
N LYS A 440 78.11 -18.76 69.19
CA LYS A 440 77.58 -18.97 70.54
C LYS A 440 78.17 -20.21 71.21
N LYS A 441 78.32 -21.33 70.49
CA LYS A 441 79.06 -22.53 70.97
C LYS A 441 80.52 -22.22 71.29
N MET A 442 81.16 -21.31 70.56
CA MET A 442 82.54 -20.85 70.79
C MET A 442 82.69 -19.81 71.92
N GLY A 443 81.62 -19.50 72.68
CA GLY A 443 81.71 -18.70 73.90
C GLY A 443 81.17 -17.26 73.82
N ALA A 444 80.50 -16.88 72.72
CA ALA A 444 79.85 -15.58 72.63
C ALA A 444 78.65 -15.47 73.60
N LYS A 445 78.65 -14.46 74.48
CA LYS A 445 77.59 -14.26 75.48
C LYS A 445 76.31 -13.68 74.85
N ALA A 446 75.32 -14.52 74.58
CA ALA A 446 73.99 -14.12 74.11
C ALA A 446 72.91 -14.32 75.20
N LYS A 447 72.06 -13.31 75.44
CA LYS A 447 70.98 -13.35 76.46
C LYS A 447 69.66 -13.92 75.95
N LYS A 448 69.45 -14.00 74.63
CA LYS A 448 68.22 -14.50 73.99
C LYS A 448 68.56 -15.67 73.05
N GLN A 449 67.65 -16.64 72.95
CA GLN A 449 67.81 -17.83 72.10
C GLN A 449 66.94 -17.73 70.85
N LEU A 450 67.44 -18.27 69.74
CA LEU A 450 66.66 -18.42 68.51
C LEU A 450 65.66 -19.58 68.66
N PRO A 451 64.50 -19.52 67.98
CA PRO A 451 63.54 -20.62 67.99
C PRO A 451 64.14 -21.94 67.48
N GLU A 452 63.97 -23.03 68.25
CA GLU A 452 64.59 -24.34 67.96
C GLU A 452 64.18 -24.91 66.59
N ASN A 453 62.94 -24.68 66.15
CA ASN A 453 62.44 -25.12 64.85
C ASN A 453 63.22 -24.53 63.66
N ILE A 454 63.69 -23.30 63.79
CA ILE A 454 64.46 -22.59 62.75
C ILE A 454 65.93 -23.03 62.78
N VAL A 455 66.48 -23.26 63.97
CA VAL A 455 67.85 -23.79 64.16
C VAL A 455 67.96 -25.22 63.60
N ASN A 456 67.01 -26.09 63.93
CA ASN A 456 67.02 -27.48 63.45
C ASN A 456 66.87 -27.56 61.92
N ARG A 457 66.04 -26.71 61.32
CA ARG A 457 65.91 -26.62 59.86
C ARG A 457 67.22 -26.15 59.21
N ALA A 458 67.92 -25.20 59.82
CA ALA A 458 69.18 -24.67 59.30
C ALA A 458 70.35 -25.67 59.40
N ILE A 459 70.37 -26.51 60.44
CA ILE A 459 71.37 -27.56 60.61
C ILE A 459 71.12 -28.72 59.64
N ALA A 460 69.86 -29.09 59.42
CA ALA A 460 69.48 -30.17 58.49
C ALA A 460 69.75 -29.85 57.01
N SER A 461 70.00 -28.57 56.67
CA SER A 461 70.28 -28.11 55.31
C SER A 461 71.76 -27.76 55.06
N ASP A 462 72.61 -27.80 56.09
CA ASP A 462 74.04 -27.49 56.00
C ASP A 462 74.83 -28.82 56.12
N ASP A 463 75.16 -29.44 54.97
CA ASP A 463 75.85 -30.75 54.92
C ASP A 463 77.23 -30.74 55.62
N ASP A 464 77.82 -29.56 55.84
CA ASP A 464 79.13 -29.36 56.48
C ASP A 464 79.16 -29.61 58.00
N ILE A 465 78.00 -29.80 58.66
CA ILE A 465 77.94 -30.04 60.12
C ILE A 465 77.98 -31.53 60.48
N THR A 466 77.81 -32.44 59.52
CA THR A 466 77.85 -33.89 59.79
C THR A 466 79.25 -34.47 60.00
N LEU A 467 80.32 -33.66 59.94
CA LEU A 467 81.71 -34.11 60.03
C LEU A 467 82.47 -33.66 61.29
N ILE A 468 81.80 -33.11 62.30
CA ILE A 468 82.44 -32.73 63.58
C ILE A 468 81.65 -33.25 64.79
N GLU A 469 81.39 -34.56 64.82
CA GLU A 469 81.18 -35.28 66.08
C GLU A 469 82.36 -36.21 66.36
#